data_AF-A0A937ARD1-F1
#
_entry.id   AF-A0A937ARD1-F1
#
_cell.length_a   1.000
_cell.length_b   1.000
_cell.length_c   1.000
_cell.angle_alpha   90.00
_cell.angle_beta   90.00
_cell.angle_gamma   90.00
#
_symmetry.space_group_name_H-M   'P 1'
#
loop_
_entity.id
_entity.type
_entity.pdbx_description
1 polymer ?
#
loop_
_entity_poly.entity_id
_entity_poly.type
_entity_poly.pdbx_seq_one_letter_code
_entity_poly.pdbx_strand_id
1 'polypeptide(L)'
;MKMKIQLSLFAILLSTMVMAQPKNTSHASQIWLAYFNQTRLSNKWGLWGDFQIRTREEVLSDFSTGIARVGLTYFVDDNVRLTVGYSFINNFPPNDNIQISQPEHRPWQQVQWFTRNKRTRLMQYIRLEERYRRRYLNNAELADSYAFNFRLRYNFFYQIPLNPQGLIPKKLSAIVNDELHVNFGKQIVNNY
;
A
#
# COMPACT_ATOMS: atom_id res chain seq x y z
N MET A 1 33.88 4.61 -24.03
CA MET A 1 32.53 4.02 -23.78
C MET A 1 32.58 2.73 -22.97
N LYS A 2 33.48 1.77 -23.28
CA LYS A 2 33.63 0.49 -22.55
C LYS A 2 33.90 0.63 -21.03
N MET A 3 34.74 1.59 -20.62
CA MET A 3 35.10 1.82 -19.21
C MET A 3 33.92 2.31 -18.35
N LYS A 4 33.00 3.10 -18.91
CA LYS A 4 31.79 3.56 -18.19
C LYS A 4 30.82 2.41 -17.94
N ILE A 5 30.67 1.52 -18.92
CA ILE A 5 29.83 0.31 -18.80
C ILE A 5 30.40 -0.65 -17.74
N GLN A 6 31.73 -0.82 -17.70
CA GLN A 6 32.40 -1.64 -16.69
C GLN A 6 32.27 -1.07 -15.27
N LEU A 7 32.39 0.25 -15.09
CA LEU A 7 32.14 0.90 -13.80
C LEU A 7 30.68 0.75 -13.35
N SER A 8 29.71 0.86 -14.27
CA SER A 8 28.29 0.63 -13.94
C SER A 8 28.01 -0.83 -13.55
N LEU A 9 28.60 -1.81 -14.26
CA LEU A 9 28.49 -3.22 -13.90
C LEU A 9 29.14 -3.53 -12.54
N PHE A 10 30.28 -2.92 -12.25
CA PHE A 10 30.97 -3.07 -10.96
C PHE A 10 30.15 -2.49 -9.79
N ALA A 11 29.53 -1.33 -9.98
CA ALA A 11 28.64 -0.73 -8.99
C ALA A 11 27.39 -1.59 -8.71
N ILE A 12 26.83 -2.24 -9.74
CA ILE A 12 25.72 -3.19 -9.57
C ILE A 12 26.18 -4.44 -8.79
N LEU A 13 27.38 -4.95 -9.06
CA LEU A 13 27.96 -6.10 -8.35
C LEU A 13 28.30 -5.81 -6.88
N LEU A 14 28.68 -4.58 -6.52
CA LEU A 14 28.90 -4.21 -5.12
C LEU A 14 27.58 -4.05 -4.32
N SER A 15 26.46 -3.78 -4.98
CA SER A 15 25.17 -3.61 -4.30
C SER A 15 24.58 -4.92 -3.76
N THR A 16 25.06 -6.08 -4.23
CA THR A 16 24.54 -7.40 -3.83
C THR A 16 25.18 -7.96 -2.56
N MET A 17 26.21 -7.31 -2.01
CA MET A 17 26.90 -7.73 -0.77
C MET A 17 26.36 -7.07 0.50
N VAL A 18 25.22 -6.39 0.44
CA VAL A 18 24.57 -5.87 1.64
C VAL A 18 23.94 -7.04 2.40
N MET A 19 24.61 -7.50 3.45
CA MET A 19 24.05 -8.43 4.42
C MET A 19 22.92 -7.70 5.17
N ALA A 20 21.67 -8.03 4.82
CA ALA A 20 20.51 -7.53 5.53
C ALA A 20 20.52 -8.02 6.99
N GLN A 21 19.90 -7.26 7.90
CA GLN A 21 19.78 -7.64 9.31
C GLN A 21 19.07 -9.01 9.44
N PRO A 22 19.47 -9.86 10.41
CA PRO A 22 18.79 -11.12 10.67
C PRO A 22 17.33 -10.83 11.03
N LYS A 23 16.41 -11.20 10.13
CA LYS A 23 14.97 -11.01 10.31
C LYS A 23 14.39 -12.31 10.87
N ASN A 24 13.79 -12.24 12.05
CA ASN A 24 12.95 -13.34 12.53
C ASN A 24 11.74 -13.46 11.60
N THR A 25 11.65 -14.56 10.87
CA THR A 25 10.56 -14.85 9.93
C THR A 25 9.66 -15.93 10.52
N SER A 26 8.39 -15.58 10.72
CA SER A 26 7.32 -16.55 10.99
C SER A 26 6.57 -16.83 9.70
N HIS A 27 6.23 -18.10 9.47
CA HIS A 27 5.39 -18.52 8.33
C HIS A 27 3.97 -18.75 8.81
N ALA A 28 3.00 -18.14 8.13
CA ALA A 28 1.57 -18.37 8.35
C ALA A 28 0.85 -18.34 7.00
N SER A 29 -0.13 -19.22 6.82
CA SER A 29 -1.03 -19.15 5.67
C SER A 29 -2.03 -18.03 5.88
N GLN A 30 -2.32 -17.24 4.84
CA GLN A 30 -3.33 -16.20 4.91
C GLN A 30 -4.20 -16.21 3.66
N ILE A 31 -5.50 -16.01 3.87
CA ILE A 31 -6.45 -15.78 2.79
C ILE A 31 -6.81 -14.31 2.79
N TRP A 32 -6.83 -13.71 1.59
CA TRP A 32 -7.14 -12.31 1.41
C TRP A 32 -8.32 -12.16 0.44
N LEU A 33 -9.42 -11.61 0.97
CA LEU A 33 -10.58 -11.21 0.17
C LEU A 33 -10.65 -9.70 0.17
N ALA A 34 -10.77 -9.11 -1.02
CA ALA A 34 -10.83 -7.67 -1.18
C ALA A 34 -11.83 -7.27 -2.26
N TYR A 35 -12.60 -6.22 -1.98
CA TYR A 35 -13.50 -5.56 -2.90
C TYR A 35 -13.10 -4.09 -3.01
N PHE A 36 -12.79 -3.68 -4.24
CA PHE A 36 -12.41 -2.30 -4.56
C PHE A 36 -13.45 -1.72 -5.51
N ASN A 37 -13.97 -0.55 -5.16
CA ASN A 37 -14.85 0.24 -6.02
C ASN A 37 -14.26 1.63 -6.20
N GLN A 38 -14.23 2.11 -7.44
CA GLN A 38 -14.00 3.51 -7.74
C GLN A 38 -15.05 3.97 -8.73
N THR A 39 -15.95 4.84 -8.29
CA THR A 39 -17.09 5.31 -9.09
C THR A 39 -16.95 6.80 -9.35
N ARG A 40 -16.89 7.21 -10.62
CA ARG A 40 -16.92 8.63 -11.00
C ARG A 40 -18.38 9.09 -10.98
N LEU A 41 -18.70 10.04 -10.10
CA LEU A 41 -20.05 10.60 -9.96
C LEU A 41 -20.28 11.77 -10.91
N SER A 42 -19.23 12.55 -11.21
CA SER A 42 -19.28 13.68 -12.15
C SER A 42 -17.92 13.90 -12.81
N ASN A 43 -17.82 14.91 -13.67
CA ASN A 43 -16.56 15.29 -14.30
C ASN A 43 -15.48 15.66 -13.26
N LYS A 44 -15.86 16.17 -12.09
CA LYS A 44 -14.91 16.60 -11.05
C LYS A 44 -14.87 15.71 -9.82
N TRP A 45 -15.89 14.90 -9.55
CA TRP A 45 -16.00 14.14 -8.30
C TRP A 45 -16.19 12.64 -8.53
N GLY A 46 -15.64 11.84 -7.63
CA GLY A 46 -15.84 10.40 -7.57
C GLY A 46 -15.66 9.86 -6.16
N LEU A 47 -16.13 8.64 -5.94
CA LEU A 47 -16.03 7.91 -4.70
C LEU A 47 -15.05 6.74 -4.86
N TRP A 48 -14.37 6.44 -3.76
CA TRP A 48 -13.49 5.29 -3.59
C TRP A 48 -14.01 4.48 -2.41
N GLY A 49 -14.27 3.18 -2.62
CA GLY A 49 -14.50 2.19 -1.58
C GLY A 49 -13.47 1.07 -1.66
N ASP A 50 -12.91 0.67 -0.52
CA ASP A 50 -11.96 -0.44 -0.42
C ASP A 50 -12.25 -1.22 0.86
N PHE A 51 -12.74 -2.45 0.69
CA PHE A 51 -13.12 -3.34 1.77
C PHE A 51 -12.29 -4.61 1.66
N GLN A 52 -11.57 -4.94 2.72
CA GLN A 52 -10.70 -6.10 2.75
C GLN A 52 -10.90 -6.86 4.05
N ILE A 53 -10.87 -8.18 3.94
CA ILE A 53 -10.81 -9.07 5.07
C ILE A 53 -9.72 -10.09 4.84
N ARG A 54 -8.97 -10.37 5.91
CA ARG A 54 -7.87 -11.32 5.90
C ARG A 54 -8.10 -12.32 6.99
N THR A 55 -7.95 -13.60 6.68
CA THR A 55 -7.92 -14.68 7.67
C THR A 55 -6.57 -15.35 7.68
N ARG A 56 -6.23 -15.99 8.79
CA ARG A 56 -5.04 -16.82 8.98
C ARG A 56 -5.47 -18.27 9.04
N GLU A 57 -4.71 -19.15 8.39
CA GLU A 57 -4.82 -20.61 8.46
C GLU A 57 -6.17 -21.21 8.03
N GLU A 58 -7.26 -20.85 8.68
CA GLU A 58 -8.63 -21.24 8.38
C GLU A 58 -9.39 -20.16 7.55
N VAL A 59 -10.33 -20.61 6.73
CA VAL A 59 -11.04 -19.75 5.76
C VAL A 59 -12.08 -18.83 6.42
N LEU A 60 -12.65 -19.23 7.56
CA LEU A 60 -13.88 -18.62 8.09
C LEU A 60 -13.83 -18.21 9.58
N SER A 61 -12.80 -18.59 10.33
CA SER A 61 -12.77 -18.50 11.81
C SER A 61 -11.71 -17.55 12.34
N ASP A 62 -10.48 -17.62 11.82
CA ASP A 62 -9.36 -16.85 12.35
C ASP A 62 -9.12 -15.56 11.54
N PHE A 63 -9.87 -14.51 11.88
CA PHE A 63 -9.67 -13.19 11.28
C PHE A 63 -8.35 -12.58 11.73
N SER A 64 -7.59 -12.06 10.76
CA SER A 64 -6.30 -11.40 10.96
C SER A 64 -6.42 -9.90 10.92
N THR A 65 -7.12 -9.39 9.92
CA THR A 65 -7.24 -7.95 9.68
C THR A 65 -8.48 -7.64 8.86
N GLY A 66 -9.32 -6.74 9.37
CA GLY A 66 -10.38 -6.09 8.60
C GLY A 66 -9.94 -4.69 8.19
N ILE A 67 -10.22 -4.30 6.94
CA ILE A 67 -9.95 -2.95 6.45
C ILE A 67 -11.19 -2.44 5.72
N ALA A 68 -11.69 -1.29 6.14
CA ALA A 68 -12.72 -0.56 5.41
C ALA A 68 -12.20 0.85 5.14
N ARG A 69 -12.15 1.25 3.88
CA ARG A 69 -11.73 2.60 3.47
C ARG A 69 -12.76 3.21 2.56
N VAL A 70 -12.98 4.49 2.79
CA VAL A 70 -13.79 5.34 1.93
C VAL A 70 -12.99 6.58 1.60
N GLY A 71 -13.17 7.10 0.39
CA GLY A 71 -12.48 8.30 -0.06
C GLY A 71 -13.28 9.08 -1.07
N LEU A 72 -13.12 10.40 -1.03
CA LEU A 72 -13.63 11.33 -2.03
C LEU A 72 -12.49 11.71 -2.96
N THR A 73 -12.70 11.47 -4.25
CA THR A 73 -11.73 11.78 -5.31
C THR A 73 -12.17 13.01 -6.08
N TYR A 74 -11.30 13.99 -6.17
CA TYR A 74 -11.39 15.14 -7.06
C TYR A 74 -10.53 14.92 -8.31
N PHE A 75 -11.13 15.03 -9.49
CA PHE A 75 -10.43 14.95 -10.77
C PHE A 75 -10.02 16.36 -11.18
N VAL A 76 -8.73 16.67 -11.07
CA VAL A 76 -8.16 17.95 -11.51
C VAL A 76 -8.20 18.03 -13.04
N ASP A 77 -7.78 16.94 -13.69
CA ASP A 77 -7.90 16.70 -15.12
C ASP A 77 -7.98 15.18 -15.37
N ASP A 78 -7.85 14.74 -16.63
CA ASP A 78 -7.91 13.31 -16.99
C ASP A 78 -6.66 12.51 -16.54
N ASN A 79 -5.60 13.20 -16.15
CA ASN A 79 -4.31 12.66 -15.77
C ASN A 79 -3.98 12.86 -14.29
N VAL A 80 -4.66 13.72 -13.55
CA VAL A 80 -4.36 14.02 -12.15
C VAL A 80 -5.60 13.92 -11.28
N ARG A 81 -5.46 13.17 -10.17
CA ARG A 81 -6.50 12.90 -9.20
C ARG A 81 -6.00 13.19 -7.80
N LEU A 82 -6.82 13.87 -7.02
CA LEU A 82 -6.61 14.11 -5.61
C LEU A 82 -7.66 13.31 -4.85
N THR A 83 -7.24 12.49 -3.88
CA THR A 83 -8.17 11.71 -3.06
C THR A 83 -7.89 11.97 -1.60
N VAL A 84 -8.93 12.31 -0.85
CA VAL A 84 -8.89 12.36 0.61
C VAL A 84 -9.85 11.31 1.14
N GLY A 85 -9.46 10.62 2.20
CA GLY A 85 -10.24 9.51 2.69
C GLY A 85 -9.92 9.12 4.11
N TYR A 86 -10.70 8.16 4.57
CA TYR A 86 -10.60 7.61 5.90
C TYR A 86 -10.57 6.09 5.81
N SER A 87 -9.68 5.49 6.58
CA SER A 87 -9.56 4.05 6.73
C SER A 87 -9.81 3.67 8.16
N PHE A 88 -10.71 2.72 8.38
CA PHE A 88 -10.81 1.98 9.61
C PHE A 88 -10.17 0.61 9.42
N ILE A 89 -9.19 0.29 10.25
CA ILE A 89 -8.48 -0.98 10.21
C ILE A 89 -8.63 -1.63 11.58
N ASN A 90 -9.05 -2.88 11.62
CA ASN A 90 -9.10 -3.63 12.86
C ASN A 90 -8.15 -4.83 12.75
N ASN A 91 -7.12 -4.86 13.60
CA ASN A 91 -6.12 -5.91 13.61
C ASN A 91 -6.45 -6.91 14.74
N PHE A 92 -6.47 -8.18 14.40
CA PHE A 92 -6.67 -9.26 15.36
C PHE A 92 -5.30 -9.90 15.64
N PRO A 93 -4.88 -9.95 16.91
CA PRO A 93 -3.58 -10.49 17.29
C PRO A 93 -3.53 -12.02 17.06
N PRO A 94 -2.37 -12.58 16.63
CA PRO A 94 -2.18 -14.03 16.49
C PRO A 94 -2.19 -14.80 17.80
N ASN A 95 -1.87 -14.14 18.91
CA ASN A 95 -1.57 -14.81 20.16
C ASN A 95 -2.83 -14.92 21.01
N ASP A 96 -3.15 -16.12 21.48
CA ASP A 96 -4.23 -16.39 22.45
C ASP A 96 -4.14 -15.54 23.72
N ASN A 97 -2.95 -15.01 24.01
CA ASN A 97 -2.71 -14.12 25.13
C ASN A 97 -3.35 -12.74 24.98
N ILE A 98 -3.63 -12.25 23.77
CA ILE A 98 -4.29 -10.95 23.56
C ILE A 98 -5.68 -11.22 23.01
N GLN A 99 -6.70 -11.03 23.82
CA GLN A 99 -8.08 -11.41 23.48
C GLN A 99 -8.85 -10.31 22.74
N ILE A 100 -8.21 -9.18 22.45
CA ILE A 100 -8.89 -8.01 21.89
C ILE A 100 -8.25 -7.55 20.57
N SER A 101 -9.12 -7.12 19.66
CA SER A 101 -8.70 -6.51 18.41
C SER A 101 -8.20 -5.07 18.62
N GLN A 102 -7.16 -4.67 17.90
CA GLN A 102 -6.65 -3.29 17.89
C GLN A 102 -7.28 -2.50 16.74
N PRO A 103 -8.21 -1.57 17.03
CA PRO A 103 -8.70 -0.64 16.04
C PRO A 103 -7.64 0.44 15.74
N GLU A 104 -7.60 0.82 14.48
CA GLU A 104 -6.76 1.87 13.93
C GLU A 104 -7.61 2.79 13.06
N HIS A 105 -7.59 4.08 13.40
CA HIS A 105 -8.18 5.14 12.61
C HIS A 105 -7.08 5.75 11.75
N ARG A 106 -7.31 5.83 10.43
CA ARG A 106 -6.28 6.27 9.51
C ARG A 106 -6.84 7.19 8.42
N PRO A 107 -6.92 8.51 8.69
CA PRO A 107 -7.08 9.51 7.64
C PRO A 107 -5.92 9.41 6.64
N TRP A 108 -6.22 9.65 5.37
CA TRP A 108 -5.22 9.60 4.32
C TRP A 108 -5.56 10.55 3.19
N GLN A 109 -4.49 10.98 2.51
CA GLN A 109 -4.57 11.86 1.36
C GLN A 109 -3.60 11.37 0.29
N GLN A 110 -4.04 11.42 -0.95
CA GLN A 110 -3.32 10.87 -2.08
C GLN A 110 -3.36 11.82 -3.27
N VAL A 111 -2.21 11.99 -3.90
CA VAL A 111 -2.10 12.55 -5.24
C VAL A 111 -1.73 11.40 -6.17
N GLN A 112 -2.54 11.16 -7.19
CA GLN A 112 -2.29 10.17 -8.23
C GLN A 112 -2.24 10.86 -9.57
N TRP A 113 -1.20 10.55 -10.36
CA TRP A 113 -1.08 11.08 -11.70
C TRP A 113 -0.74 9.99 -12.72
N PHE A 114 -1.13 10.26 -13.97
CA PHE A 114 -0.98 9.37 -15.10
C PHE A 114 -0.19 10.08 -16.20
N THR A 115 0.92 9.50 -16.60
CA THR A 115 1.64 9.91 -17.80
C THR A 115 1.25 8.92 -18.90
N ARG A 116 0.41 9.40 -19.82
CA ARG A 116 -0.08 8.62 -20.95
C ARG A 116 0.79 8.91 -22.16
N ASN A 117 1.54 7.92 -22.60
CA ASN A 117 2.19 7.94 -23.90
C ASN A 117 1.35 7.10 -24.87
N LYS A 118 1.47 7.35 -26.19
CA LYS A 118 0.71 6.60 -27.21
C LYS A 118 0.89 5.08 -27.12
N ARG A 119 1.98 4.61 -26.51
CA ARG A 119 2.32 3.20 -26.38
C ARG A 119 2.36 2.70 -24.95
N THR A 120 2.55 3.54 -23.94
CA THR A 120 2.79 3.08 -22.57
C THR A 120 1.98 3.91 -21.57
N ARG A 121 1.71 3.31 -20.42
CA ARG A 121 0.99 3.97 -19.34
C ARG A 121 1.82 3.91 -18.09
N LEU A 122 2.19 5.07 -17.58
CA LEU A 122 2.79 5.24 -16.27
C LEU A 122 1.74 5.83 -15.33
N MET A 123 1.52 5.17 -14.20
CA MET A 123 0.72 5.68 -13.10
C MET A 123 1.62 5.75 -11.87
N GLN A 124 1.54 6.87 -11.17
CA GLN A 124 2.26 7.06 -9.92
C GLN A 124 1.29 7.64 -8.90
N TYR A 125 1.51 7.32 -7.63
CA TYR A 125 0.84 8.04 -6.56
C TYR A 125 1.75 8.25 -5.37
N ILE A 126 1.51 9.34 -4.67
CA ILE A 126 2.02 9.58 -3.33
C ILE A 126 0.81 9.61 -2.40
N ARG A 127 0.87 8.83 -1.32
CA ARG A 127 -0.13 8.82 -0.26
C ARG A 127 0.52 9.12 1.08
N LEU A 128 -0.05 10.07 1.80
CA LEU A 128 0.24 10.31 3.20
C LEU A 128 -0.88 9.72 4.04
N GLU A 129 -0.51 8.89 5.01
CA GLU A 129 -1.41 8.26 5.96
C GLU A 129 -1.06 8.71 7.37
N GLU A 130 -2.07 9.13 8.13
CA GLU A 130 -1.96 9.44 9.55
C GLU A 130 -2.50 8.25 10.36
N ARG A 131 -1.65 7.57 11.11
CA ARG A 131 -2.01 6.29 11.74
C ARG A 131 -2.26 6.46 13.22
N TYR A 132 -3.51 6.37 13.65
CA TYR A 132 -3.91 6.41 15.05
C TYR A 132 -4.30 5.00 15.50
N ARG A 133 -3.35 4.26 16.08
CA ARG A 133 -3.58 2.90 16.60
C ARG A 133 -3.90 2.95 18.09
N ARG A 134 -4.98 2.31 18.54
CA ARG A 134 -5.23 2.19 19.98
C ARG A 134 -4.14 1.38 20.66
N ARG A 135 -3.69 1.81 21.83
CA ARG A 135 -2.73 1.05 22.63
C ARG A 135 -3.43 -0.03 23.42
N TYR A 136 -2.75 -1.14 23.65
CA TYR A 136 -3.18 -2.13 24.63
C TYR A 136 -2.87 -1.59 26.03
N LEU A 137 -3.84 -1.64 26.94
CA LEU A 137 -3.62 -1.38 28.37
C LEU A 137 -3.11 -2.66 29.04
N ASN A 138 -3.77 -3.77 28.73
CA ASN A 138 -3.41 -5.12 29.12
C ASN A 138 -3.86 -6.09 28.01
N ASN A 139 -3.81 -7.39 28.29
CA ASN A 139 -4.17 -8.46 27.35
C ASN A 139 -5.68 -8.53 27.01
N ALA A 140 -6.53 -7.84 27.78
CA ALA A 140 -7.99 -7.87 27.70
C ALA A 140 -8.64 -6.48 27.49
N GLU A 141 -7.88 -5.38 27.57
CA GLU A 141 -8.40 -4.01 27.52
C GLU A 141 -7.52 -3.09 26.68
N LEU A 142 -8.17 -2.18 25.95
CA LEU A 142 -7.53 -1.09 25.21
C LEU A 142 -7.38 0.12 26.12
N ALA A 143 -6.27 0.83 26.00
CA ALA A 143 -6.10 2.13 26.63
C ALA A 143 -6.85 3.22 25.83
N ASP A 144 -7.26 4.29 26.50
CA ASP A 144 -7.83 5.50 25.87
C ASP A 144 -6.78 6.35 25.12
N SER A 145 -5.56 5.83 24.96
CA SER A 145 -4.47 6.51 24.27
C SER A 145 -4.15 5.87 22.91
N TYR A 146 -3.65 6.71 22.00
CA TYR A 146 -3.27 6.29 20.65
C TYR A 146 -1.76 6.34 20.45
N ALA A 147 -1.22 5.30 19.81
CA ALA A 147 0.08 5.34 19.16
C ALA A 147 -0.08 6.01 17.79
N PHE A 148 0.62 7.12 17.60
CA PHE A 148 0.56 7.92 16.39
C PHE A 148 1.84 7.82 15.57
N ASN A 149 1.69 7.62 14.26
CA ASN A 149 2.79 7.79 13.31
C ASN A 149 2.27 8.18 11.92
N PHE A 150 3.13 8.83 11.14
CA PHE A 150 2.87 9.04 9.72
C PHE A 150 3.42 7.88 8.91
N ARG A 151 2.81 7.65 7.73
CA ARG A 151 3.33 6.78 6.69
C ARG A 151 3.19 7.46 5.33
N LEU A 152 4.31 7.66 4.66
CA LEU A 152 4.35 8.03 3.25
C LEU A 152 4.44 6.77 2.41
N ARG A 153 3.65 6.71 1.35
CA ARG A 153 3.70 5.64 0.36
C ARG A 153 3.88 6.25 -1.01
N TYR A 154 4.86 5.76 -1.74
CA TYR A 154 5.07 6.10 -3.13
C TYR A 154 4.95 4.84 -3.97
N ASN A 155 4.03 4.86 -4.93
CA ASN A 155 3.84 3.75 -5.86
C ASN A 155 4.19 4.16 -7.27
N PHE A 156 4.81 3.22 -7.96
CA PHE A 156 5.13 3.29 -9.37
C PHE A 156 4.48 2.10 -10.08
N PHE A 157 3.69 2.37 -11.11
CA PHE A 157 3.04 1.37 -11.94
C PHE A 157 3.30 1.69 -13.41
N TYR A 158 3.99 0.80 -14.11
CA TYR A 158 4.32 0.95 -15.52
C TYR A 158 3.80 -0.22 -16.34
N GLN A 159 2.94 0.09 -17.30
CA GLN A 159 2.35 -0.88 -18.20
C GLN A 159 3.00 -0.78 -19.59
N ILE A 160 3.59 -1.90 -20.02
CA ILE A 160 4.34 -2.04 -21.27
C ILE A 160 3.54 -2.96 -22.21
N PRO A 161 3.18 -2.51 -23.42
CA PRO A 161 2.55 -3.39 -24.39
C PRO A 161 3.57 -4.41 -24.90
N LEU A 162 3.17 -5.67 -25.02
CA LEU A 162 3.96 -6.68 -25.72
C LEU A 162 3.65 -6.69 -27.23
N ASN A 163 2.78 -5.79 -27.67
CA ASN A 163 2.34 -5.63 -29.04
C ASN A 163 2.94 -4.34 -29.66
N PRO A 164 3.47 -4.39 -30.91
CA PRO A 164 4.07 -3.23 -31.58
C PRO A 164 3.14 -2.02 -31.78
N GLN A 165 1.83 -2.25 -31.86
CA GLN A 165 0.81 -1.24 -32.06
C GLN A 165 0.40 -0.51 -30.76
N GLY A 166 0.95 -0.88 -29.59
CA GLY A 166 0.74 -0.20 -28.32
C GLY A 166 -0.25 -0.89 -27.38
N LEU A 167 -0.78 -0.15 -26.40
CA LEU A 167 -1.79 -0.65 -25.45
C LEU A 167 -3.17 -0.72 -26.11
N ILE A 168 -3.49 -1.87 -26.69
CA ILE A 168 -4.75 -2.15 -27.40
C ILE A 168 -5.58 -3.17 -26.61
N PRO A 169 -6.91 -3.04 -26.55
CA PRO A 169 -7.78 -4.05 -25.96
C PRO A 169 -7.50 -5.45 -26.48
N LYS A 170 -7.60 -6.46 -25.61
CA LYS A 170 -7.40 -7.90 -25.94
C LYS A 170 -5.98 -8.24 -26.42
N LYS A 171 -4.98 -7.40 -26.15
CA LYS A 171 -3.56 -7.70 -26.39
C LYS A 171 -2.81 -7.80 -25.07
N LEU A 172 -1.72 -8.58 -25.09
CA LEU A 172 -0.90 -8.80 -23.92
C LEU A 172 -0.09 -7.54 -23.57
N SER A 173 0.01 -7.28 -22.27
CA SER A 173 0.86 -6.24 -21.70
C SER A 173 1.58 -6.79 -20.48
N ALA A 174 2.83 -6.39 -20.29
CA ALA A 174 3.54 -6.58 -19.05
C ALA A 174 3.29 -5.39 -18.11
N ILE A 175 3.32 -5.65 -16.80
CA ILE A 175 3.18 -4.64 -15.77
C ILE A 175 4.38 -4.76 -14.85
N VAL A 176 5.03 -3.63 -14.58
CA VAL A 176 6.03 -3.48 -13.52
C VAL A 176 5.42 -2.57 -12.46
N ASN A 177 5.34 -3.04 -11.22
CA ASN A 177 4.79 -2.29 -10.11
C ASN A 177 5.72 -2.41 -8.92
N ASP A 178 6.04 -1.27 -8.29
CA ASP A 178 6.77 -1.22 -7.03
C ASP A 178 6.15 -0.16 -6.10
N GLU A 179 6.28 -0.37 -4.79
CA GLU A 179 5.78 0.53 -3.78
C GLU A 179 6.76 0.69 -2.61
N LEU A 180 7.18 1.94 -2.39
CA LEU A 180 8.01 2.32 -1.25
C LEU A 180 7.14 2.82 -0.10
N HIS A 181 7.35 2.27 1.11
CA HIS A 181 6.71 2.76 2.34
C HIS A 181 7.75 3.36 3.28
N VAL A 182 7.47 4.56 3.79
CA VAL A 182 8.33 5.26 4.76
C VAL A 182 7.48 5.69 5.95
N ASN A 183 7.75 5.12 7.12
CA ASN A 183 7.12 5.51 8.38
C ASN A 183 7.96 6.59 9.07
N PHE A 184 7.33 7.60 9.66
CA PHE A 184 8.02 8.64 10.42
C PHE A 184 7.17 9.16 11.58
N GLY A 185 7.82 9.70 12.61
CA GLY A 185 7.20 10.12 13.86
C GLY A 185 8.01 9.66 15.08
N LYS A 186 7.70 10.24 16.26
CA LYS A 186 8.49 10.03 17.50
C LYS A 186 8.62 8.57 17.95
N GLN A 187 7.70 7.70 17.53
CA GLN A 187 7.62 6.29 17.95
C GLN A 187 8.19 5.31 16.92
N ILE A 188 8.76 5.80 15.82
CA ILE A 188 9.36 4.94 14.79
C ILE A 188 10.81 4.66 15.16
N VAL A 189 11.08 3.42 15.59
CA VAL A 189 12.44 2.94 15.87
C VAL A 189 13.07 2.37 14.61
N ASN A 190 12.30 1.65 13.79
CA ASN A 190 12.77 1.03 12.56
C ASN A 190 11.81 1.30 11.39
N ASN A 191 12.38 1.50 10.20
CA ASN A 191 11.66 1.65 8.94
C ASN A 191 12.00 0.43 8.06
N TYR A 192 11.17 -0.60 8.16
CA TYR A 192 11.23 -1.79 7.31
C TYR A 192 9.94 -1.93 6.50
#